data_AF-X1KE57-F1
#
_entry.id   AF-X1KE57-F1
#
_cell.length_a   1.000
_cell.length_b   1.000
_cell.length_c   1.000
_cell.angle_alpha   90.00
_cell.angle_beta   90.00
_cell.angle_gamma   90.00
#
_symmetry.space_group_name_H-M   'P 1'
#
loop_
_entity.id
_entity.type
_entity.pdbx_description
1 polymer ?
#
loop_
_entity_poly.entity_id
_entity_poly.type
_entity_poly.pdbx_seq_one_letter_code
_entity_poly.pdbx_strand_id
1 'polypeptide(L)'
;VLIGNLIAGEIDYFQSFGLLSTGFYIPLGAVLPYIVSFYLALGILEDVGYLPRLAVLMDTLMHRLGLHGYAIIPTILGFGCNVPAIMATRILESRRQRFIAATLISIGVPCAALQAMIIGLVGQQGGQYVAMVYGSLFASWVIIGLILNRIVKGFSPELLVEIPPYRLPPWRVIGEKLWLRVSGFIKEALPIVLSTVLVVNILYTLGVFDAIANIAAPIVSGLLGLPKETVVALVIGFLRKDVAMGMLAPLALTAKQLVISSTVLAMFFPCVATFVILA
;
A
#
# COMPACT_ATOMS: atom_id res chain seq x y z
N VAL A 1 -25.35 9.66 8.53
CA VAL A 1 -24.56 10.20 7.39
C VAL A 1 -23.42 11.10 7.86
N LEU A 2 -23.64 12.10 8.72
CA LEU A 2 -22.55 12.83 9.40
C LEU A 2 -21.97 12.07 10.61
N ILE A 3 -22.83 11.32 11.30
CA ILE A 3 -22.50 10.32 12.33
C ILE A 3 -23.08 9.00 11.79
N GLY A 4 -22.31 7.92 11.83
CA GLY A 4 -22.75 6.61 11.34
C GLY A 4 -23.99 6.09 12.08
N ASN A 5 -24.62 5.04 11.54
CA ASN A 5 -25.68 4.35 12.28
C ASN A 5 -25.08 3.66 13.51
N LEU A 6 -25.72 3.86 14.65
CA LEU A 6 -25.42 3.13 15.89
C LEU A 6 -25.82 1.67 15.70
N ILE A 7 -24.86 0.77 15.77
CA ILE A 7 -25.11 -0.67 15.96
C ILE A 7 -24.73 -0.98 17.41
N ALA A 8 -25.71 -1.33 18.23
CA ALA A 8 -25.55 -1.87 19.58
C ALA A 8 -24.78 -1.00 20.63
N GLY A 9 -24.80 0.33 20.52
CA GLY A 9 -24.37 1.22 21.62
C GLY A 9 -22.86 1.40 21.79
N GLU A 10 -22.02 0.85 20.91
CA GLU A 10 -20.59 1.16 20.83
C GLU A 10 -20.21 1.70 19.45
N ILE A 11 -19.24 2.62 19.42
CA ILE A 11 -18.74 3.24 18.20
C ILE A 11 -17.68 2.33 17.61
N ASP A 12 -18.08 1.45 16.69
CA ASP A 12 -17.12 0.67 15.90
C ASP A 12 -16.55 1.55 14.77
N TYR A 13 -15.37 2.12 15.05
CA TYR A 13 -14.67 3.07 14.17
C TYR A 13 -14.25 2.48 12.82
N PHE A 14 -14.40 1.17 12.60
CA PHE A 14 -14.12 0.55 11.30
C PHE A 14 -15.36 0.45 10.39
N GLN A 15 -16.58 0.51 10.94
CA GLN A 15 -17.82 0.25 10.19
C GLN A 15 -18.75 1.45 10.04
N SER A 16 -18.63 2.46 10.91
CA SER A 16 -19.40 3.69 10.72
C SER A 16 -18.88 4.47 9.52
N PHE A 17 -19.53 4.37 8.37
CA PHE A 17 -19.36 5.26 7.21
C PHE A 17 -19.82 6.71 7.55
N GLY A 18 -19.32 7.29 8.65
CA GLY A 18 -19.52 8.66 9.06
C GLY A 18 -18.38 9.53 8.53
N LEU A 19 -18.73 10.53 7.71
CA LEU A 19 -17.78 11.37 6.99
C LEU A 19 -16.81 12.14 7.93
N LEU A 20 -17.22 12.42 9.16
CA LEU A 20 -16.41 13.08 10.19
C LEU A 20 -15.68 12.12 11.13
N SER A 21 -16.28 10.99 11.50
CA SER A 21 -15.63 10.01 12.38
C SER A 21 -14.58 9.21 11.62
N THR A 22 -14.94 8.45 10.58
CA THR A 22 -13.98 7.61 9.85
C THR A 22 -13.16 8.37 8.81
N GLY A 23 -13.72 9.44 8.25
CA GLY A 23 -13.03 10.28 7.28
C GLY A 23 -11.84 11.06 7.85
N PHE A 24 -11.92 11.53 9.10
CA PHE A 24 -10.84 12.31 9.74
C PHE A 24 -10.01 11.47 10.72
N TYR A 25 -10.66 10.61 11.51
CA TYR A 25 -9.97 9.81 12.54
C TYR A 25 -9.01 8.78 11.95
N ILE A 26 -9.36 8.14 10.83
CA ILE A 26 -8.48 7.12 10.24
C ILE A 26 -7.19 7.75 9.67
N PRO A 27 -7.24 8.81 8.83
CA PRO A 27 -6.01 9.42 8.33
C PRO A 27 -5.20 10.15 9.42
N LEU A 28 -5.83 10.83 10.37
CA LEU A 28 -5.09 11.57 11.42
C LEU A 28 -4.73 10.72 12.64
N GLY A 29 -5.57 9.78 13.03
CA GLY A 29 -5.40 8.97 14.24
C GLY A 29 -4.62 7.68 13.98
N ALA A 30 -4.88 6.98 12.88
CA ALA A 30 -4.20 5.72 12.58
C ALA A 30 -3.03 5.90 11.59
N VAL A 31 -3.20 6.67 10.52
CA VAL A 31 -2.18 6.74 9.45
C VAL A 31 -1.05 7.71 9.79
N LEU A 32 -1.35 8.89 10.32
CA LEU A 32 -0.37 9.94 10.62
C LEU A 32 0.75 9.50 11.59
N PRO A 33 0.47 8.90 12.77
CA PRO A 33 1.54 8.44 13.66
C PRO A 33 2.39 7.35 13.03
N TYR A 34 1.79 6.44 12.27
CA TYR A 34 2.54 5.41 11.53
C TYR A 34 3.48 6.02 10.49
N ILE A 35 3.00 6.99 9.71
CA ILE A 35 3.81 7.69 8.71
C ILE A 35 4.95 8.47 9.37
N VAL A 36 4.69 9.15 10.49
CA VAL A 36 5.70 9.86 11.27
C VAL A 36 6.78 8.89 11.75
N SER A 37 6.41 7.78 12.39
CA SER A 37 7.37 6.78 12.87
C SER A 37 8.18 6.16 11.72
N PHE A 38 7.54 5.87 10.59
CA PHE A 38 8.21 5.31 9.42
C PHE A 38 9.21 6.29 8.80
N TYR A 39 8.83 7.55 8.58
CA TYR A 39 9.75 8.55 8.05
C TYR A 39 10.86 8.93 9.01
N LEU A 40 10.61 8.85 10.32
CA LEU A 40 11.65 9.07 11.32
C LEU A 40 12.71 7.97 11.24
N ALA A 41 12.29 6.70 11.21
CA ALA A 41 13.19 5.58 11.03
C ALA A 41 13.96 5.66 9.70
N LEU A 42 13.25 5.98 8.60
CA LEU A 42 13.87 6.10 7.29
C LEU A 42 14.84 7.28 7.19
N GLY A 43 14.51 8.42 7.80
CA GLY A 43 15.40 9.59 7.86
C GLY A 43 16.70 9.28 8.59
N ILE A 44 16.62 8.53 9.70
CA ILE A 44 17.81 8.04 10.41
C ILE A 44 18.65 7.13 9.50
N LEU A 45 18.02 6.15 8.83
CA LEU A 45 18.73 5.23 7.93
C LEU A 45 19.38 5.93 6.72
N GLU A 46 18.70 6.94 6.17
CA GLU A 46 19.17 7.75 5.05
C GLU A 46 20.40 8.57 5.44
N ASP A 47 20.31 9.31 6.54
CA ASP A 47 21.38 10.20 6.98
C ASP A 47 22.60 9.45 7.55
N VAL A 48 22.39 8.26 8.13
CA VAL A 48 23.46 7.35 8.54
C VAL A 48 24.27 6.81 7.34
N GLY A 49 23.77 6.96 6.11
CA GLY A 49 24.41 6.42 4.91
C GLY A 49 24.22 4.90 4.78
N TYR A 50 23.22 4.33 5.45
CA TYR A 50 22.89 2.90 5.31
C TYR A 50 22.22 2.61 3.97
N LEU A 51 21.38 3.53 3.46
CA LEU A 51 20.68 3.36 2.18
C LEU A 51 21.64 3.14 0.98
N PRO A 52 22.72 3.93 0.80
CA PRO A 52 23.72 3.65 -0.24
C PRO A 52 24.37 2.27 -0.12
N ARG A 53 24.71 1.82 1.10
CA ARG A 53 25.31 0.49 1.31
C ARG A 53 24.32 -0.63 0.99
N LEU A 54 23.06 -0.46 1.38
CA LEU A 54 22.00 -1.41 1.11
C LEU A 54 21.69 -1.48 -0.40
N ALA A 55 21.78 -0.35 -1.12
CA ALA A 55 21.67 -0.32 -2.58
C ALA A 55 22.76 -1.18 -3.26
N VAL A 56 24.01 -1.10 -2.79
CA VAL A 56 25.12 -1.94 -3.31
C VAL A 56 24.89 -3.42 -2.99
N LEU A 57 24.46 -3.75 -1.77
CA LEU A 57 24.21 -5.14 -1.37
C LEU A 57 23.07 -5.79 -2.16
N MET A 58 22.01 -5.02 -2.44
CA MET A 58 20.82 -5.47 -3.17
C MET A 58 20.95 -5.31 -4.69
N ASP A 59 22.06 -4.77 -5.20
CA ASP A 59 22.24 -4.50 -6.62
C ASP A 59 22.12 -5.78 -7.46
N THR A 60 22.74 -6.88 -7.04
CA THR A 60 22.63 -8.17 -7.74
C THR A 60 21.19 -8.68 -7.85
N LEU A 61 20.39 -8.49 -6.79
CA LEU A 61 18.99 -8.94 -6.77
C LEU A 61 18.12 -8.04 -7.67
N MET A 62 18.33 -6.73 -7.59
CA MET A 62 17.61 -5.76 -8.43
C MET A 62 17.98 -5.89 -9.90
N HIS A 63 19.25 -6.18 -10.21
CA HIS A 63 19.70 -6.36 -11.58
C HIS A 63 19.05 -7.59 -12.23
N ARG A 64 18.82 -8.68 -11.47
CA ARG A 64 18.04 -9.83 -11.95
C ARG A 64 16.60 -9.46 -12.31
N LEU A 65 16.03 -8.47 -11.61
CA LEU A 65 14.69 -7.92 -11.88
C LEU A 65 14.73 -6.79 -12.93
N GLY A 66 15.89 -6.47 -13.51
CA GLY A 66 16.05 -5.42 -14.52
C GLY A 66 16.06 -4.00 -13.97
N LEU A 67 16.31 -3.85 -12.66
CA LEU A 67 16.33 -2.60 -11.93
C LEU A 67 17.73 -2.25 -11.47
N HIS A 68 17.92 -0.98 -11.13
CA HIS A 68 19.12 -0.52 -10.45
C HIS A 68 19.06 -0.86 -8.95
N GLY A 69 20.19 -1.15 -8.29
CA GLY A 69 20.30 -1.18 -6.82
C GLY A 69 19.64 0.01 -6.09
N TYR A 70 19.63 1.23 -6.66
CA TYR A 70 18.91 2.37 -6.08
C TYR A 70 17.38 2.24 -6.05
N ALA A 71 16.81 1.34 -6.86
CA ALA A 71 15.38 1.01 -6.82
C ALA A 71 14.97 0.35 -5.48
N ILE A 72 15.93 -0.14 -4.68
CA ILE A 72 15.63 -0.68 -3.36
C ILE A 72 15.03 0.39 -2.43
N ILE A 73 15.48 1.64 -2.55
CA ILE A 73 15.05 2.76 -1.70
C ILE A 73 13.54 3.00 -1.84
N PRO A 74 12.97 3.21 -3.05
CA PRO A 74 11.53 3.37 -3.20
C PRO A 74 10.76 2.07 -2.88
N THR A 75 11.33 0.87 -3.10
CA THR A 75 10.64 -0.36 -2.68
C THR A 75 10.52 -0.49 -1.17
N ILE A 76 11.55 -0.11 -0.40
CA ILE A 76 11.49 -0.04 1.07
C ILE A 76 10.47 1.01 1.50
N LEU A 77 10.47 2.17 0.84
CA LEU A 77 9.49 3.23 1.08
C LEU A 77 8.04 2.75 0.86
N GLY A 78 7.84 1.83 -0.09
CA GLY A 78 6.55 1.22 -0.40
C GLY A 78 5.96 0.42 0.76
N PHE A 79 6.78 -0.26 1.56
CA PHE A 79 6.30 -0.97 2.75
C PHE A 79 5.69 -0.01 3.79
N GLY A 80 6.07 1.27 3.76
CA GLY A 80 5.39 2.33 4.49
C GLY A 80 4.11 2.77 3.79
N CYS A 81 4.27 3.51 2.68
CA CYS A 81 3.14 4.01 1.91
C CYS A 81 3.49 4.05 0.41
N ASN A 82 2.59 3.55 -0.43
CA ASN A 82 2.84 3.46 -1.86
C ASN A 82 2.89 4.84 -2.55
N VAL A 83 2.17 5.85 -2.03
CA VAL A 83 2.13 7.23 -2.55
C VAL A 83 3.54 7.85 -2.61
N PRO A 84 4.25 8.05 -1.48
CA PRO A 84 5.60 8.60 -1.51
C PRO A 84 6.62 7.65 -2.15
N ALA A 85 6.40 6.34 -2.09
CA ALA A 85 7.25 5.35 -2.74
C ALA A 85 7.28 5.54 -4.26
N ILE A 86 6.12 5.73 -4.88
CA ILE A 86 6.03 6.04 -6.31
C ILE A 86 6.66 7.40 -6.61
N MET A 87 6.44 8.42 -5.77
CA MET A 87 7.12 9.72 -5.97
C MET A 87 8.65 9.58 -5.92
N ALA A 88 9.17 8.76 -5.00
CA ALA A 88 10.60 8.50 -4.88
C ALA A 88 11.18 7.73 -6.08
N THR A 89 10.35 7.05 -6.89
CA THR A 89 10.84 6.44 -8.13
C THR A 89 11.35 7.47 -9.14
N ARG A 90 10.99 8.76 -9.02
CA ARG A 90 11.51 9.84 -9.88
C ARG A 90 13.04 10.01 -9.80
N ILE A 91 13.68 9.48 -8.75
CA ILE A 91 15.14 9.48 -8.58
C ILE A 91 15.81 8.56 -9.62
N LEU A 92 15.12 7.54 -10.13
CA LEU A 92 15.67 6.64 -11.13
C LEU A 92 15.82 7.36 -12.48
N GLU A 93 16.94 7.18 -13.18
CA GLU A 93 17.25 7.93 -14.40
C GLU A 93 16.39 7.50 -15.59
N SER A 94 16.12 6.20 -15.75
CA SER A 94 15.39 5.68 -16.91
C SER A 94 13.89 5.56 -16.65
N ARG A 95 13.08 5.97 -17.64
CA ARG A 95 11.61 5.76 -17.59
C ARG A 95 11.23 4.28 -17.46
N ARG A 96 12.04 3.39 -18.04
CA ARG A 96 11.89 1.93 -17.92
C ARG A 96 11.95 1.51 -16.44
N GLN A 97 13.01 1.89 -15.73
CA GLN A 97 13.16 1.48 -14.33
C GLN A 97 12.09 2.13 -13.45
N ARG A 98 11.70 3.39 -13.72
CA ARG A 98 10.57 4.04 -13.02
C ARG A 98 9.29 3.23 -13.15
N PHE A 99 8.96 2.79 -14.36
CA PHE A 99 7.77 1.99 -14.61
C PHE A 99 7.83 0.64 -13.88
N ILE A 100 8.93 -0.10 -14.01
CA ILE A 100 9.10 -1.40 -13.35
C ILE A 100 9.01 -1.25 -11.82
N ALA A 101 9.70 -0.27 -11.24
CA ALA A 101 9.67 -0.01 -9.81
C ALA A 101 8.27 0.38 -9.33
N ALA A 102 7.58 1.29 -10.03
CA ALA A 102 6.24 1.72 -9.66
C ALA A 102 5.22 0.57 -9.74
N THR A 103 5.31 -0.29 -10.75
CA THR A 103 4.45 -1.48 -10.87
C THR A 103 4.73 -2.49 -9.76
N LEU A 104 6.00 -2.77 -9.46
CA LEU A 104 6.40 -3.68 -8.38
C LEU A 104 5.95 -3.18 -7.01
N ILE A 105 6.09 -1.89 -6.74
CA ILE A 105 5.61 -1.25 -5.51
C ILE A 105 4.08 -1.34 -5.42
N SER A 106 3.38 -1.10 -6.53
CA SER A 106 1.92 -1.08 -6.55
C SER A 106 1.28 -2.45 -6.34
N ILE A 107 1.89 -3.52 -6.86
CA ILE A 107 1.31 -4.87 -6.88
C ILE A 107 1.92 -5.78 -5.81
N GLY A 108 3.24 -5.73 -5.62
CA GLY A 108 3.94 -6.71 -4.78
C GLY A 108 4.27 -6.22 -3.36
N VAL A 109 4.17 -4.91 -3.09
CA VAL A 109 4.51 -4.35 -1.77
C VAL A 109 3.25 -3.95 -1.00
N PRO A 110 2.90 -4.66 0.09
CA PRO A 110 1.80 -4.23 0.95
C PRO A 110 2.24 -3.00 1.76
N CYS A 111 1.45 -1.93 1.73
CA CYS A 111 1.71 -0.74 2.56
C CYS A 111 1.52 -1.03 4.06
N ALA A 112 2.01 -0.17 4.94
CA ALA A 112 2.01 -0.40 6.39
C ALA A 112 0.59 -0.63 6.94
N ALA A 113 -0.39 0.13 6.46
CA ALA A 113 -1.79 -0.05 6.84
C ALA A 113 -2.32 -1.43 6.42
N LEU A 114 -1.97 -1.90 5.23
CA LEU A 114 -2.39 -3.21 4.74
C LEU A 114 -1.70 -4.33 5.53
N GLN A 115 -0.41 -4.17 5.85
CA GLN A 115 0.32 -5.13 6.69
C GLN A 115 -0.30 -5.23 8.09
N ALA A 116 -0.63 -4.11 8.72
CA ALA A 116 -1.28 -4.10 10.03
C ALA A 116 -2.62 -4.86 10.00
N MET A 117 -3.41 -4.66 8.93
CA MET A 117 -4.69 -5.37 8.76
C MET A 117 -4.50 -6.86 8.44
N ILE A 118 -3.53 -7.23 7.60
CA ILE A 118 -3.22 -8.63 7.29
C ILE A 118 -2.78 -9.35 8.58
N ILE A 119 -1.87 -8.78 9.35
CA ILE A 119 -1.39 -9.38 10.60
C ILE A 119 -2.52 -9.42 11.64
N GLY A 120 -3.30 -8.35 11.77
CA GLY A 120 -4.40 -8.27 12.74
C GLY A 120 -5.55 -9.25 12.44
N LEU A 121 -5.83 -9.51 11.16
CA LEU A 121 -6.95 -10.36 10.74
C LEU A 121 -6.53 -11.82 10.50
N VAL A 122 -5.51 -12.03 9.67
CA VAL A 122 -4.99 -13.37 9.33
C VAL A 122 -4.22 -13.95 10.51
N GLY A 123 -3.53 -13.11 11.30
CA GLY A 123 -2.73 -13.57 12.44
C GLY A 123 -3.56 -14.23 13.54
N GLN A 124 -4.82 -13.83 13.72
CA GLN A 124 -5.74 -14.49 14.65
C GLN A 124 -6.07 -15.94 14.26
N GLN A 125 -5.98 -16.27 12.97
CA GLN A 125 -6.21 -17.62 12.45
C GLN A 125 -4.94 -18.50 12.51
N GLY A 126 -3.78 -17.91 12.79
CA GLY A 126 -2.49 -18.60 12.95
C GLY A 126 -1.37 -18.04 12.07
N GLY A 127 -0.15 -18.00 12.60
CA GLY A 127 1.02 -17.44 11.92
C GLY A 127 1.40 -18.12 10.59
N GLN A 128 1.00 -19.38 10.39
CA GLN A 128 1.21 -20.10 9.13
C GLN A 128 0.47 -19.44 7.96
N TYR A 129 -0.74 -18.93 8.18
CA TYR A 129 -1.52 -18.26 7.13
C TYR A 129 -0.92 -16.91 6.76
N VAL A 130 -0.37 -16.18 7.74
CA VAL A 130 0.38 -14.94 7.48
C VAL A 130 1.60 -15.23 6.60
N ALA A 131 2.36 -16.28 6.92
CA ALA A 131 3.49 -16.70 6.10
C ALA A 131 3.08 -17.09 4.66
N MET A 132 1.92 -17.74 4.47
CA MET A 132 1.40 -18.02 3.13
C MET A 132 1.06 -16.75 2.35
N VAL A 133 0.42 -15.76 2.99
CA VAL A 133 0.12 -14.47 2.35
C VAL A 133 1.40 -13.77 1.91
N TYR A 134 2.35 -13.55 2.81
CA TYR A 134 3.62 -12.90 2.48
C TYR A 134 4.46 -13.71 1.48
N GLY A 135 4.46 -15.04 1.58
CA GLY A 135 5.13 -15.92 0.62
C GLY A 135 4.57 -15.78 -0.79
N SER A 136 3.24 -15.72 -0.93
CA SER A 136 2.59 -15.51 -2.23
C SER A 136 2.86 -14.11 -2.80
N LEU A 137 2.88 -13.07 -1.95
CA LEU A 137 3.21 -11.70 -2.34
C LEU A 137 4.66 -11.62 -2.82
N PHE A 138 5.60 -12.19 -2.07
CA PHE A 138 7.00 -12.25 -2.46
C PHE A 138 7.21 -13.00 -3.77
N ALA A 139 6.56 -14.16 -3.94
CA ALA A 139 6.61 -14.92 -5.19
C ALA A 139 6.06 -14.08 -6.37
N SER A 140 4.93 -13.40 -6.18
CA SER A 140 4.36 -12.52 -7.21
C SER A 140 5.30 -11.36 -7.57
N TRP A 141 5.95 -10.76 -6.58
CA TRP A 141 6.89 -9.65 -6.78
C TRP A 141 8.08 -10.11 -7.62
N VAL A 142 8.63 -11.29 -7.35
CA VAL A 142 9.72 -11.89 -8.16
C VAL A 142 9.22 -12.23 -9.57
N ILE A 143 8.07 -12.88 -9.70
CA ILE A 143 7.53 -13.29 -11.01
C ILE A 143 7.24 -12.06 -11.89
N ILE A 144 6.54 -11.07 -11.35
CA ILE A 144 6.21 -9.83 -12.06
C ILE A 144 7.49 -9.09 -12.45
N GLY A 145 8.48 -9.00 -11.53
CA GLY A 145 9.75 -8.35 -11.84
C GLY A 145 10.52 -9.04 -12.97
N LEU A 146 10.55 -10.38 -12.99
CA LEU A 146 11.19 -11.14 -14.08
C LEU A 146 10.44 -10.98 -15.42
N ILE A 147 9.11 -10.98 -15.39
CA ILE A 147 8.27 -10.77 -16.57
C ILE A 147 8.50 -9.37 -17.13
N LEU A 148 8.45 -8.33 -16.29
CA LEU A 148 8.67 -6.95 -16.71
C LEU A 148 10.11 -6.73 -17.21
N ASN A 149 11.10 -7.42 -16.64
CA ASN A 149 12.47 -7.38 -17.12
C ASN A 149 12.59 -7.89 -18.57
N ARG A 150 11.83 -8.93 -18.93
CA ARG A 150 11.82 -9.47 -20.30
C ARG A 150 10.99 -8.64 -21.27
N ILE A 151 9.85 -8.10 -20.84
CA ILE A 151 8.91 -7.39 -21.73
C ILE A 151 9.41 -5.97 -22.03
N VAL A 152 9.84 -5.23 -21.01
CA VAL A 152 10.28 -3.85 -21.18
C VAL A 152 11.73 -3.91 -21.64
N LYS A 153 12.05 -3.41 -22.84
CA LYS A 153 13.44 -3.34 -23.36
C LYS A 153 13.99 -1.93 -23.09
N GLY A 154 15.25 -1.80 -22.68
CA GLY A 154 15.89 -0.52 -22.38
C GLY A 154 17.16 -0.65 -21.53
N PHE A 155 18.11 0.26 -21.69
CA PHE A 155 19.39 0.25 -20.97
C PHE A 155 19.19 0.47 -19.46
N SER A 156 19.89 -0.30 -18.64
CA SER A 156 20.15 0.03 -17.24
C SER A 156 21.48 0.79 -17.21
N PRO A 157 21.50 2.10 -16.88
CA PRO A 157 22.75 2.82 -16.69
C PRO A 157 23.57 2.13 -15.59
N GLU A 158 24.88 2.00 -15.80
CA GLU A 158 25.81 1.57 -14.76
C GLU A 158 26.04 2.74 -13.81
N LEU A 159 25.67 2.60 -12.54
CA LEU A 159 26.04 3.60 -11.53
C LEU A 159 27.54 3.55 -11.27
N LEU A 160 28.19 4.69 -11.49
CA LEU A 160 29.20 5.16 -10.55
C LEU A 160 28.48 5.90 -9.42
N VAL A 161 28.23 5.21 -8.31
CA VAL A 161 27.91 5.91 -7.05
C VAL A 161 29.13 5.90 -6.17
N GLU A 162 29.69 7.09 -5.97
CA GLU A 162 30.62 7.35 -4.89
C GLU A 162 29.87 7.16 -3.57
N ILE A 163 30.30 6.15 -2.79
CA ILE A 163 29.69 5.84 -1.50
C ILE A 163 29.98 7.01 -0.55
N PRO A 164 28.97 7.76 -0.09
CA PRO A 164 29.20 8.87 0.83
C PRO A 164 29.71 8.33 2.17
N PRO A 165 30.68 8.99 2.83
CA PRO A 165 31.18 8.57 4.12
C PRO A 165 30.10 8.69 5.20
N TYR A 166 30.16 7.79 6.19
CA TYR A 166 29.25 7.75 7.33
C TYR A 166 29.27 9.09 8.08
N ARG A 167 28.17 9.85 8.04
CA ARG A 167 28.02 11.08 8.82
C ARG A 167 26.87 10.89 9.80
N LEU A 168 27.08 11.30 11.04
CA LEU A 168 26.00 11.35 12.01
C LEU A 168 25.13 12.58 11.71
N PRO A 169 23.83 12.42 11.39
CA PRO A 169 22.94 13.54 11.15
C PRO A 169 22.78 14.44 12.38
N PRO A 170 22.65 15.76 12.18
CA PRO A 170 22.07 16.62 13.19
C PRO A 170 20.58 16.27 13.37
N TRP A 171 20.15 16.02 14.59
CA TRP A 171 18.73 15.78 14.93
C TRP A 171 17.79 16.89 14.44
N ARG A 172 18.29 18.14 14.34
CA ARG A 172 17.55 19.28 13.76
C ARG A 172 17.18 19.04 12.29
N VAL A 173 18.09 18.48 11.50
CA VAL A 173 17.89 18.23 10.07
C VAL A 173 16.90 17.07 9.86
N ILE A 174 16.96 16.03 10.70
CA ILE A 174 15.97 14.94 10.69
C ILE A 174 14.58 15.50 10.98
N GLY A 175 14.45 16.36 12.00
CA GLY A 175 13.18 17.00 12.38
C GLY A 175 12.59 17.86 11.26
N GLU A 176 13.39 18.71 10.63
CA GLU A 176 12.94 19.55 9.50
C GLU A 176 12.55 18.72 8.27
N LYS A 177 13.34 17.70 7.91
CA LYS A 177 13.01 16.77 6.80
C LYS A 177 11.71 16.03 7.07
N LEU A 178 11.52 15.55 8.30
CA LEU A 178 10.29 14.86 8.70
C LEU A 178 9.10 15.81 8.63
N TRP A 179 9.23 17.04 9.15
CA TRP A 179 8.18 18.04 9.10
C TRP A 179 7.77 18.40 7.66
N LEU A 180 8.73 18.57 6.76
CA LEU A 180 8.48 18.82 5.35
C LEU A 180 7.75 17.64 4.68
N ARG A 181 8.22 16.40 4.90
CA ARG A 181 7.59 15.19 4.33
C ARG A 181 6.17 14.97 4.86
N VAL A 182 5.95 15.14 6.16
CA VAL A 182 4.64 15.00 6.79
C VAL A 182 3.69 16.11 6.34
N SER A 183 4.16 17.35 6.28
CA SER A 183 3.35 18.49 5.80
C SER A 183 2.97 18.35 4.33
N GLY A 184 3.88 17.85 3.49
CA GLY A 184 3.60 17.53 2.09
C GLY A 184 2.52 16.45 1.96
N PHE A 185 2.65 15.37 2.72
CA PHE A 185 1.64 14.30 2.77
C PHE A 185 0.27 14.84 3.21
N ILE A 186 0.20 15.68 4.25
CA ILE A 186 -1.07 16.26 4.70
C ILE A 186 -1.70 17.14 3.61
N LYS A 187 -0.90 17.95 2.90
CA LYS A 187 -1.44 18.84 1.87
C LYS A 187 -1.92 18.11 0.62
N GLU A 188 -1.24 17.05 0.20
CA GLU A 188 -1.57 16.32 -1.03
C GLU A 188 -2.49 15.12 -0.80
N ALA A 189 -2.25 14.31 0.24
CA ALA A 189 -3.01 13.09 0.47
C ALA A 189 -4.35 13.34 1.17
N LEU A 190 -4.44 14.31 2.10
CA LEU A 190 -5.68 14.59 2.83
C LEU A 190 -6.85 15.00 1.91
N PRO A 191 -6.70 15.92 0.93
CA PRO A 191 -7.81 16.27 0.05
C PRO A 191 -8.23 15.10 -0.85
N ILE A 192 -7.28 14.28 -1.30
CA ILE A 192 -7.56 13.08 -2.10
C ILE A 192 -8.36 12.07 -1.28
N VAL A 193 -7.93 11.79 -0.04
CA VAL A 193 -8.60 10.84 0.86
C VAL A 193 -10.00 11.34 1.23
N LEU A 194 -10.16 12.61 1.59
CA LEU A 194 -11.47 13.19 1.92
C LEU A 194 -12.42 13.15 0.73
N SER A 195 -11.96 13.53 -0.46
CA SER A 195 -12.75 13.44 -1.70
C SER A 195 -13.19 12.01 -1.98
N THR A 196 -12.26 11.05 -1.84
CA THR A 196 -12.52 9.62 -2.05
C THR A 196 -13.58 9.09 -1.08
N VAL A 197 -13.47 9.41 0.21
CA VAL A 197 -14.46 9.00 1.24
C VAL A 197 -15.83 9.58 0.94
N LEU A 198 -15.91 10.84 0.50
CA LEU A 198 -17.15 11.50 0.15
C LEU A 198 -17.83 10.84 -1.08
N VAL A 199 -17.05 10.54 -2.12
CA VAL A 199 -17.54 9.82 -3.30
C VAL A 199 -18.04 8.42 -2.95
N VAL A 200 -17.29 7.66 -2.12
CA VAL A 200 -17.73 6.33 -1.65
C VAL A 200 -19.03 6.41 -0.88
N ASN A 201 -19.16 7.38 0.03
CA ASN A 201 -20.37 7.53 0.84
C ASN A 201 -21.61 7.81 -0.03
N ILE A 202 -21.44 8.66 -1.04
CA ILE A 202 -22.48 8.97 -2.03
C ILE A 202 -22.84 7.71 -2.84
N LEU A 203 -21.85 7.00 -3.38
CA LEU A 203 -22.07 5.76 -4.16
C LEU A 203 -22.71 4.64 -3.31
N TYR A 204 -22.35 4.54 -2.03
CA TYR A 204 -22.93 3.59 -1.08
C TYR A 204 -24.41 3.92 -0.80
N THR A 205 -24.71 5.21 -0.61
CA THR A 205 -26.09 5.68 -0.40
C THR A 205 -26.96 5.52 -1.65
N LEU A 206 -26.36 5.59 -2.85
CA LEU A 206 -27.03 5.39 -4.14
C LEU A 206 -27.28 3.91 -4.51
N GLY A 207 -26.81 2.93 -3.72
CA GLY A 207 -27.02 1.50 -4.00
C GLY A 207 -26.27 0.97 -5.24
N VAL A 208 -25.33 1.74 -5.79
CA VAL A 208 -24.56 1.36 -7.00
C VAL A 208 -23.68 0.14 -6.74
N PHE A 209 -23.21 -0.04 -5.49
CA PHE A 209 -22.42 -1.19 -5.10
C PHE A 209 -23.20 -2.51 -5.18
N ASP A 210 -24.50 -2.52 -4.89
CA ASP A 210 -25.36 -3.71 -5.01
C ASP A 210 -25.61 -4.08 -6.48
N ALA A 211 -25.74 -3.09 -7.36
CA ALA A 211 -25.87 -3.31 -8.80
C ALA A 211 -24.60 -3.92 -9.41
N ILE A 212 -23.42 -3.41 -9.02
CA ILE A 212 -22.12 -3.97 -9.45
C ILE A 212 -21.90 -5.35 -8.83
N ALA A 213 -22.30 -5.55 -7.56
CA ALA A 213 -22.21 -6.84 -6.89
C ALA A 213 -23.02 -7.93 -7.60
N ASN A 214 -24.21 -7.61 -8.11
CA ASN A 214 -25.03 -8.56 -8.87
C ASN A 214 -24.43 -8.94 -10.23
N ILE A 215 -23.70 -8.03 -10.89
CA ILE A 215 -23.05 -8.30 -12.18
C ILE A 215 -21.73 -9.07 -12.01
N ALA A 216 -20.97 -8.77 -10.95
CA ALA A 216 -19.69 -9.42 -10.66
C ALA A 216 -19.81 -10.69 -9.80
N ALA A 217 -20.99 -10.93 -9.19
CA ALA A 217 -21.33 -12.14 -8.44
C ALA A 217 -20.89 -13.44 -9.13
N PRO A 218 -21.25 -13.74 -10.41
CA PRO A 218 -20.92 -15.02 -11.02
C PRO A 218 -19.41 -15.26 -11.21
N ILE A 219 -18.62 -14.20 -11.37
CA ILE A 219 -17.16 -14.31 -11.56
C ILE A 219 -16.47 -14.54 -10.21
N VAL A 220 -16.91 -13.85 -9.16
CA VAL A 220 -16.31 -13.96 -7.82
C VAL A 220 -16.79 -15.22 -7.08
N SER A 221 -18.07 -15.61 -7.21
CA SER A 221 -18.59 -16.84 -6.63
C SER A 221 -18.16 -18.08 -7.42
N GLY A 222 -18.02 -17.97 -8.75
CA GLY A 222 -17.62 -19.08 -9.62
C GLY A 222 -16.12 -19.35 -9.65
N LEU A 223 -15.28 -18.31 -9.67
CA LEU A 223 -13.81 -18.45 -9.81
C LEU A 223 -13.06 -18.36 -8.46
N LEU A 224 -13.56 -17.58 -7.49
CA LEU A 224 -12.92 -17.41 -6.17
C LEU A 224 -13.66 -18.07 -4.99
N GLY A 225 -14.92 -18.52 -5.16
CA GLY A 225 -15.69 -19.19 -4.10
C GLY A 225 -15.99 -18.30 -2.88
N LEU A 226 -16.08 -16.98 -3.08
CA LEU A 226 -16.29 -15.98 -2.02
C LEU A 226 -17.76 -15.54 -1.94
N PRO A 227 -18.26 -15.19 -0.74
CA PRO A 227 -19.63 -14.69 -0.54
C PRO A 227 -19.81 -13.30 -1.18
N LYS A 228 -21.07 -12.97 -1.52
CA LYS A 228 -21.44 -11.80 -2.36
C LYS A 228 -20.96 -10.47 -1.77
N GLU A 229 -20.84 -10.41 -0.46
CA GLU A 229 -20.39 -9.27 0.33
C GLU A 229 -18.90 -8.94 0.08
N THR A 230 -18.09 -9.91 -0.38
CA THR A 230 -16.67 -9.70 -0.69
C THR A 230 -16.49 -8.86 -1.96
N VAL A 231 -17.47 -8.85 -2.86
CA VAL A 231 -17.42 -8.04 -4.09
C VAL A 231 -17.43 -6.55 -3.74
N VAL A 232 -18.21 -6.15 -2.74
CA VAL A 232 -18.26 -4.77 -2.25
C VAL A 232 -16.91 -4.37 -1.66
N ALA A 233 -16.30 -5.25 -0.85
CA ALA A 233 -14.94 -5.05 -0.34
C ALA A 233 -13.91 -4.92 -1.46
N LEU A 234 -14.03 -5.71 -2.55
CA LEU A 234 -13.09 -5.66 -3.67
C LEU A 234 -13.18 -4.36 -4.47
N VAL A 235 -14.40 -3.85 -4.70
CA VAL A 235 -14.63 -2.56 -5.37
C VAL A 235 -14.11 -1.41 -4.50
N ILE A 236 -14.38 -1.45 -3.18
CA ILE A 236 -13.84 -0.47 -2.22
C ILE A 236 -12.31 -0.57 -2.13
N GLY A 237 -11.74 -1.76 -2.35
CA GLY A 237 -10.30 -2.01 -2.34
C GLY A 237 -9.54 -1.17 -3.37
N PHE A 238 -10.16 -0.81 -4.48
CA PHE A 238 -9.58 0.13 -5.45
C PHE A 238 -9.39 1.54 -4.86
N LEU A 239 -10.30 1.97 -4.00
CA LEU A 239 -10.26 3.27 -3.34
C LEU A 239 -9.36 3.24 -2.10
N ARG A 240 -9.55 2.25 -1.22
CA ARG A 240 -8.73 2.00 -0.02
C ARG A 240 -8.68 0.50 0.31
N LYS A 241 -7.51 -0.10 0.11
CA LYS A 241 -7.27 -1.52 0.42
C LYS A 241 -7.37 -1.85 1.92
N ASP A 242 -7.03 -0.91 2.81
CA ASP A 242 -7.12 -1.09 4.27
C ASP A 242 -8.56 -1.24 4.76
N VAL A 243 -9.48 -0.41 4.24
CA VAL A 243 -10.92 -0.49 4.59
C VAL A 243 -11.52 -1.77 4.07
N ALA A 244 -11.19 -2.14 2.83
CA ALA A 244 -11.65 -3.39 2.24
C ALA A 244 -11.24 -4.61 3.07
N MET A 245 -10.00 -4.64 3.59
CA MET A 245 -9.58 -5.68 4.54
C MET A 245 -10.37 -5.63 5.85
N GLY A 246 -10.68 -4.44 6.36
CA GLY A 246 -11.51 -4.27 7.55
C GLY A 246 -12.95 -4.78 7.35
N MET A 247 -13.50 -4.61 6.15
CA MET A 247 -14.81 -5.13 5.78
C MET A 247 -14.85 -6.66 5.66
N LEU A 248 -13.70 -7.35 5.58
CA LEU A 248 -13.65 -8.81 5.63
C LEU A 248 -13.72 -9.36 7.08
N ALA A 249 -13.47 -8.53 8.09
CA ALA A 249 -13.49 -8.94 9.49
C ALA A 249 -14.84 -9.52 9.97
N PRO A 250 -16.00 -8.90 9.68
CA PRO A 250 -17.29 -9.42 10.15
C PRO A 250 -17.82 -10.62 9.34
N LEU A 251 -17.21 -10.97 8.20
CA LEU A 251 -17.76 -11.96 7.26
C LEU A 251 -17.54 -13.43 7.68
N ALA A 252 -16.95 -13.70 8.85
CA ALA A 252 -16.71 -15.06 9.38
C ALA A 252 -16.17 -16.06 8.33
N LEU A 253 -15.28 -15.59 7.44
CA LEU A 253 -14.70 -16.38 6.35
C LEU A 253 -13.80 -17.50 6.89
N THR A 254 -13.67 -18.59 6.14
CA THR A 254 -12.72 -19.65 6.47
C THR A 254 -11.27 -19.17 6.28
N ALA A 255 -10.31 -19.69 7.04
CA ALA A 255 -8.89 -19.31 6.96
C ALA A 255 -8.34 -19.28 5.53
N LYS A 256 -8.69 -20.28 4.70
CA LYS A 256 -8.30 -20.36 3.30
C LYS A 256 -8.86 -19.22 2.45
N GLN A 257 -10.13 -18.86 2.65
CA GLN A 257 -10.77 -17.76 1.92
C GLN A 257 -10.21 -16.40 2.35
N LEU A 258 -9.82 -16.26 3.61
CA LEU A 258 -9.21 -15.04 4.15
C LEU A 258 -7.79 -14.83 3.58
N VAL A 259 -7.01 -15.90 3.41
CA VAL A 259 -5.72 -15.84 2.70
C VAL A 259 -5.90 -15.49 1.22
N ILE A 260 -6.85 -16.13 0.52
CA ILE A 260 -7.08 -15.85 -0.91
C ILE A 260 -7.58 -14.41 -1.11
N SER A 261 -8.55 -13.96 -0.33
CA SER A 261 -9.08 -12.59 -0.43
C SER A 261 -8.02 -11.55 -0.11
N SER A 262 -7.22 -11.73 0.95
CA SER A 262 -6.15 -10.79 1.32
C SER A 262 -5.03 -10.72 0.27
N THR A 263 -4.61 -11.86 -0.29
CA THR A 263 -3.59 -11.90 -1.36
C THR A 263 -4.09 -11.27 -2.65
N VAL A 264 -5.31 -11.60 -3.06
CA VAL A 264 -5.94 -11.00 -4.24
C VAL A 264 -6.11 -9.50 -4.04
N LEU A 265 -6.58 -9.04 -2.88
CA LEU A 265 -6.79 -7.62 -2.60
C LEU A 265 -5.47 -6.84 -2.55
N ALA A 266 -4.40 -7.46 -2.02
CA ALA A 266 -3.06 -6.90 -2.05
C ALA A 266 -2.52 -6.76 -3.48
N MET A 267 -2.70 -7.78 -4.32
CA MET A 267 -2.28 -7.78 -5.73
C MET A 267 -3.21 -6.96 -6.65
N PHE A 268 -4.47 -6.76 -6.27
CA PHE A 268 -5.43 -5.99 -7.06
C PHE A 268 -4.95 -4.55 -7.24
N PHE A 269 -5.45 -3.84 -8.25
CA PHE A 269 -4.97 -2.51 -8.71
C PHE A 269 -4.45 -1.55 -7.61
N PRO A 270 -3.46 -0.67 -7.92
CA PRO A 270 -3.00 0.38 -7.01
C PRO A 270 -4.17 1.21 -6.47
N CYS A 271 -4.03 1.73 -5.24
CA CYS A 271 -5.05 2.59 -4.68
C CYS A 271 -5.18 3.88 -5.51
N VAL A 272 -6.36 4.51 -5.49
CA VAL A 272 -6.63 5.76 -6.23
C VAL A 272 -5.52 6.81 -6.02
N ALA A 273 -5.01 6.98 -4.79
CA ALA A 273 -3.93 7.92 -4.53
C ALA A 273 -2.62 7.58 -5.27
N THR A 274 -2.29 6.29 -5.43
CA THR A 274 -1.13 5.90 -6.25
C THR A 274 -1.40 6.04 -7.74
N PHE A 275 -2.64 5.79 -8.18
CA PHE A 275 -3.03 5.99 -9.57
C PHE A 275 -2.95 7.47 -9.98
N VAL A 276 -3.42 8.39 -9.13
CA VAL A 276 -3.35 9.84 -9.37
C VAL A 276 -1.90 10.35 -9.46
N ILE A 277 -0.97 9.74 -8.72
CA ILE A 277 0.45 10.12 -8.77
C ILE A 277 1.18 9.52 -9.97
N LEU A 278 0.68 8.39 -10.48
CA LEU A 278 1.17 7.73 -11.68
C LEU A 278 0.72 8.42 -12.98
N ALA A 279 -0.43 9.10 -12.95
CA ALA A 279 -1.01 9.85 -14.07
C ALA A 279 -0.30 11.19 -14.30
#